data_AF-A0A817E1B2-F1
#
_entry.id   AF-A0A817E1B2-F1
#
_cell.length_a   1.000
_cell.length_b   1.000
_cell.length_c   1.000
_cell.angle_alpha   90.00
_cell.angle_beta   90.00
_cell.angle_gamma   90.00
#
_symmetry.space_group_name_H-M   'P 1'
#
loop_
_entity.id
_entity.type
_entity.pdbx_description
1 polymer ?
#
loop_
_entity_poly.entity_id
_entity_poly.type
_entity_poly.pdbx_seq_one_letter_code
_entity_poly.pdbx_strand_id
1 'polypeptide(L)'
;MTGENQSRSYLEKQPFGGVPALDDADGFTIYESRAICRYLEKKYKGKGTELIPKSNAQVEGLFEQAASIELSYFDPYASTIVGERVYKKMRGGEPDMNKVAGQRQDLAENLDVYEQILSTQSYLGGNTFTLADLFHLPLGSMLAKCGEGELFESRPHVKQWWNKISSRQAWKTIQAMHEIQ
;
A
#
# COMPACT_ATOMS: atom_id res chain seq x y z
N MET A 1 19.93 -9.00 -4.41
CA MET A 1 18.68 -9.33 -5.14
C MET A 1 19.07 -10.08 -6.40
N THR A 2 18.58 -11.31 -6.59
CA THR A 2 19.03 -12.28 -7.61
C THR A 2 18.42 -12.08 -9.01
N GLY A 3 17.48 -11.14 -9.18
CA GLY A 3 16.89 -10.81 -10.48
C GLY A 3 16.01 -11.92 -11.07
N GLU A 4 15.55 -12.87 -10.25
CA GLU A 4 14.72 -14.01 -10.68
C GLU A 4 13.41 -13.60 -11.36
N ASN A 5 12.89 -12.41 -11.03
CA ASN A 5 11.74 -11.78 -11.68
C ASN A 5 11.99 -11.42 -13.16
N GLN A 6 13.23 -11.51 -13.64
CA GLN A 6 13.61 -11.34 -15.04
C GLN A 6 13.83 -12.67 -15.78
N SER A 7 13.70 -13.80 -15.07
CA SER A 7 13.79 -15.12 -15.70
C SER A 7 12.62 -15.35 -16.65
N ARG A 8 12.85 -16.11 -17.73
CA ARG A 8 11.82 -16.45 -18.71
C ARG A 8 10.56 -17.06 -18.07
N SER A 9 10.74 -17.99 -17.13
CA SER A 9 9.65 -18.67 -16.44
C SER A 9 8.83 -17.73 -15.54
N TYR A 10 9.42 -16.66 -15.03
CA TYR A 10 8.69 -15.63 -14.29
C TYR A 10 7.96 -14.67 -15.23
N LEU A 11 8.61 -14.25 -16.33
CA LEU A 11 8.02 -13.36 -17.33
C LEU A 11 6.79 -13.98 -18.02
N GLU A 12 6.72 -15.32 -18.10
CA GLU A 12 5.50 -16.03 -18.54
C GLU A 12 4.30 -15.78 -17.61
N LYS A 13 4.53 -15.51 -16.32
CA LYS A 13 3.49 -15.20 -15.32
C LYS A 13 3.25 -13.69 -15.20
N GLN A 14 4.32 -12.90 -15.32
CA GLN A 14 4.30 -11.46 -15.13
C GLN A 14 5.17 -10.79 -16.21
N PRO A 15 4.60 -10.40 -17.35
CA PRO A 15 5.36 -10.00 -18.53
C PRO A 15 6.13 -8.68 -18.38
N PHE A 16 5.85 -7.86 -17.37
CA PHE A 16 6.59 -6.62 -17.06
C PHE A 16 7.76 -6.87 -16.09
N GLY A 17 7.95 -8.10 -15.60
CA GLY A 17 9.02 -8.46 -14.66
C GLY A 17 8.89 -7.78 -13.30
N GLY A 18 7.71 -7.29 -12.93
CA GLY A 18 7.41 -6.74 -11.59
C GLY A 18 7.15 -7.85 -10.58
N VAL A 19 7.03 -7.51 -9.29
CA VAL A 19 6.50 -8.43 -8.27
C VAL A 19 5.35 -7.72 -7.54
N PRO A 20 4.27 -8.42 -7.14
CA PRO A 20 4.06 -9.88 -7.18
C PRO A 20 3.30 -10.40 -8.41
N ALA A 21 3.37 -11.72 -8.59
CA ALA A 21 2.44 -12.53 -9.38
C ALA A 21 1.89 -13.65 -8.48
N LEU A 22 0.62 -14.00 -8.64
CA LEU A 22 -0.05 -15.08 -7.94
C LEU A 22 -0.33 -16.21 -8.94
N ASP A 23 0.17 -17.41 -8.63
CA ASP A 23 -0.30 -18.66 -9.21
C ASP A 23 -1.22 -19.32 -8.19
N ASP A 24 -2.50 -19.42 -8.50
CA ASP A 24 -3.49 -20.03 -7.63
C ASP A 24 -3.61 -21.54 -7.90
N ALA A 25 -4.14 -22.28 -6.92
CA ALA A 25 -4.20 -23.75 -6.94
C ALA A 25 -5.07 -24.34 -8.06
N ASP A 26 -5.95 -23.54 -8.66
CA ASP A 26 -6.78 -23.90 -9.81
C ASP A 26 -6.11 -23.60 -11.17
N GLY A 27 -4.83 -23.22 -11.16
CA GLY A 27 -4.08 -22.89 -12.37
C GLY A 27 -4.37 -21.50 -12.92
N PHE A 28 -5.09 -20.66 -12.17
CA PHE A 28 -5.28 -19.25 -12.52
C PHE A 28 -4.05 -18.42 -12.12
N THR A 29 -3.49 -17.67 -13.08
CA THR A 29 -2.39 -16.74 -12.83
C THR A 29 -2.87 -15.30 -12.99
N ILE A 30 -2.52 -14.45 -12.02
CA ILE A 30 -2.82 -13.01 -12.04
C ILE A 30 -1.65 -12.23 -11.44
N TYR A 31 -1.40 -11.03 -11.97
CA TYR A 31 -0.38 -10.10 -11.50
C TYR A 31 -1.01 -8.73 -11.21
N GLU A 32 -0.18 -7.79 -10.72
CA GLU A 32 -0.57 -6.54 -10.05
C GLU A 32 -1.11 -6.76 -8.64
N SER A 33 -0.43 -6.21 -7.63
CA SER A 33 -0.77 -6.41 -6.21
C SER A 33 -2.21 -6.03 -5.89
N ARG A 34 -2.69 -4.88 -6.38
CA ARG A 34 -4.07 -4.40 -6.16
C ARG A 34 -5.10 -5.29 -6.86
N ALA A 35 -4.78 -5.83 -8.03
CA ALA A 35 -5.66 -6.77 -8.74
C ALA A 35 -5.72 -8.12 -8.03
N ILE A 36 -4.58 -8.64 -7.57
CA ILE A 36 -4.48 -9.84 -6.73
C ILE A 36 -5.33 -9.68 -5.46
N CYS A 37 -5.20 -8.57 -4.73
CA CYS A 37 -6.01 -8.34 -3.52
C CYS A 37 -7.52 -8.35 -3.80
N ARG A 38 -7.96 -7.72 -4.89
CA ARG A 38 -9.38 -7.70 -5.30
C ARG A 38 -9.88 -9.08 -5.74
N TYR A 39 -9.03 -9.84 -6.43
CA TYR A 39 -9.32 -11.22 -6.80
C TYR A 39 -9.49 -12.11 -5.56
N LEU A 40 -8.55 -12.03 -4.61
CA LEU A 40 -8.60 -12.80 -3.37
C LEU A 40 -9.85 -12.49 -2.53
N GLU A 41 -10.19 -11.21 -2.38
CA GLU A 41 -11.42 -10.79 -1.69
C GLU A 41 -12.67 -11.41 -2.34
N LYS A 42 -12.72 -11.42 -3.68
CA LYS A 42 -13.86 -12.00 -4.40
C LYS A 42 -13.88 -13.53 -4.31
N LYS A 43 -12.73 -14.19 -4.45
CA LYS A 43 -12.61 -15.66 -4.41
C LYS A 43 -12.93 -16.24 -3.05
N TYR A 44 -12.49 -15.57 -1.99
CA TYR A 44 -12.68 -16.01 -0.61
C TYR A 44 -13.81 -15.26 0.10
N LYS A 45 -14.82 -14.78 -0.65
CA LYS A 45 -15.98 -14.08 -0.11
C LYS A 45 -16.59 -14.85 1.07
N GLY A 46 -16.85 -14.13 2.17
CA GLY A 46 -17.39 -14.69 3.40
C GLY A 46 -16.36 -15.34 4.33
N LYS A 47 -15.08 -15.34 3.96
CA LYS A 47 -13.97 -15.74 4.85
C LYS A 47 -13.25 -14.50 5.39
N GLY A 48 -13.29 -14.31 6.70
CA GLY A 48 -12.62 -13.18 7.35
C GLY A 48 -13.40 -11.87 7.27
N THR A 49 -12.70 -10.75 7.35
CA THR A 49 -13.29 -9.40 7.24
C THR A 49 -13.60 -9.10 5.78
N GLU A 50 -14.80 -8.59 5.48
CA GLU A 50 -15.13 -8.04 4.15
C GLU A 50 -14.37 -6.73 3.95
N LEU A 51 -13.56 -6.65 2.89
CA LEU A 51 -12.65 -5.53 2.61
C LEU A 51 -13.03 -4.74 1.35
N ILE A 52 -14.00 -5.20 0.57
CA ILE A 52 -14.62 -4.43 -0.52
C ILE A 52 -16.12 -4.37 -0.28
N PRO A 53 -16.65 -3.26 0.22
CA PRO A 53 -18.07 -3.15 0.49
C PRO A 53 -18.85 -2.96 -0.82
N LYS A 54 -19.89 -3.78 -1.03
CA LYS A 54 -20.67 -3.82 -2.29
C LYS A 54 -22.19 -3.78 -2.08
N SER A 55 -22.63 -3.12 -1.01
CA SER A 55 -24.05 -3.05 -0.67
C SER A 55 -24.87 -2.25 -1.68
N ASN A 56 -24.28 -1.21 -2.28
CA ASN A 56 -24.87 -0.41 -3.35
C ASN A 56 -23.78 0.33 -4.15
N ALA A 57 -24.17 0.97 -5.25
CA ALA A 57 -23.28 1.71 -6.13
C ALA A 57 -22.53 2.86 -5.43
N GLN A 58 -23.17 3.55 -4.48
CA GLN A 58 -22.51 4.64 -3.74
C GLN A 58 -21.39 4.12 -2.84
N VAL A 59 -21.62 3.02 -2.13
CA VAL A 59 -20.64 2.42 -1.22
C VAL A 59 -19.47 1.83 -1.99
N GLU A 60 -19.72 1.14 -3.11
CA GLU A 60 -18.66 0.67 -3.99
C GLU A 60 -17.90 1.85 -4.61
N GLY A 61 -18.59 2.92 -5.00
CA GLY A 61 -17.98 4.15 -5.52
C GLY A 61 -17.04 4.83 -4.53
N LEU A 62 -17.40 4.90 -3.24
CA LEU A 62 -16.53 5.46 -2.19
C LEU A 62 -15.27 4.60 -1.97
N PHE A 63 -15.41 3.28 -2.06
CA PHE A 63 -14.26 2.39 -2.01
C PHE A 63 -13.32 2.59 -3.21
N GLU A 64 -13.87 2.65 -4.44
CA GLU A 64 -13.07 2.90 -5.63
C GLU A 64 -12.39 4.26 -5.59
N GLN A 65 -13.10 5.30 -5.13
CA GLN A 65 -12.53 6.63 -4.91
C GLN A 65 -11.33 6.55 -3.97
N ALA A 66 -11.46 5.92 -2.80
CA ALA A 66 -10.38 5.79 -1.84
C ALA A 66 -9.17 5.01 -2.40
N ALA A 67 -9.42 3.92 -3.14
CA ALA A 67 -8.37 3.15 -3.80
C ALA A 67 -7.66 3.96 -4.91
N SER A 68 -8.40 4.77 -5.67
CA SER A 68 -7.82 5.68 -6.66
C SER A 68 -7.01 6.80 -6.02
N ILE A 69 -7.43 7.31 -4.86
CA ILE A 69 -6.66 8.32 -4.14
C ILE A 69 -5.31 7.74 -3.71
N GLU A 70 -5.30 6.54 -3.15
CA GLU A 70 -4.05 5.84 -2.79
C GLU A 70 -3.11 5.69 -3.99
N LEU A 71 -3.63 5.17 -5.11
CA LEU A 71 -2.83 4.94 -6.33
C LEU A 71 -2.29 6.24 -6.95
N SER A 72 -3.00 7.36 -6.82
CA SER A 72 -2.66 8.61 -7.52
C SER A 72 -1.91 9.61 -6.65
N TYR A 73 -2.20 9.66 -5.35
CA TYR A 73 -1.74 10.72 -4.44
C TYR A 73 -0.86 10.20 -3.30
N PHE A 74 -0.76 8.88 -3.12
CA PHE A 74 0.13 8.27 -2.12
C PHE A 74 1.24 7.45 -2.76
N ASP A 75 0.89 6.43 -3.56
CA ASP A 75 1.83 5.44 -4.12
C ASP A 75 3.00 6.06 -4.90
N PRO A 76 2.81 7.02 -5.83
CA PRO A 76 3.92 7.52 -6.66
C PRO A 76 5.01 8.21 -5.82
N TYR A 77 4.60 8.94 -4.80
CA TYR A 77 5.50 9.69 -3.91
C TYR A 77 6.15 8.76 -2.89
N ALA A 78 5.34 7.94 -2.22
CA ALA A 78 5.82 7.00 -1.21
C ALA A 78 6.79 5.97 -1.82
N SER A 79 6.46 5.42 -2.99
CA SER A 79 7.31 4.47 -3.72
C SER A 79 8.63 5.10 -4.16
N THR A 80 8.62 6.37 -4.57
CA THR A 80 9.84 7.09 -4.94
C THR A 80 10.75 7.32 -3.73
N ILE A 81 10.19 7.79 -2.61
CA ILE A 81 10.95 8.00 -1.36
C ILE A 81 11.56 6.69 -0.87
N VAL A 82 10.76 5.61 -0.82
CA VAL A 82 11.24 4.28 -0.43
C VAL A 82 12.28 3.76 -1.44
N GLY A 83 12.09 4.01 -2.74
CA GLY A 83 13.04 3.68 -3.79
C GLY A 83 14.42 4.28 -3.55
N GLU A 84 14.49 5.59 -3.30
CA GLU A 84 15.75 6.28 -3.03
C GLU A 84 16.34 5.91 -1.66
N ARG A 85 15.54 5.90 -0.59
CA ARG A 85 16.04 5.72 0.78
C ARG A 85 16.32 4.26 1.15
N VAL A 86 15.59 3.31 0.59
CA VAL A 86 15.65 1.89 0.97
C VAL A 86 16.26 1.08 -0.17
N TYR A 87 15.59 1.00 -1.32
CA TYR A 87 15.99 0.05 -2.37
C TYR A 87 17.30 0.42 -3.06
N LYS A 88 17.60 1.71 -3.24
CA LYS A 88 18.86 2.17 -3.83
C LYS A 88 20.04 1.85 -2.92
N LYS A 89 19.90 2.10 -1.60
CA LYS A 89 20.90 1.69 -0.59
C LYS A 89 21.12 0.18 -0.58
N MET A 90 20.05 -0.62 -0.62
CA MET A 90 20.15 -2.09 -0.72
C MET A 90 20.88 -2.57 -1.98
N ARG A 91 20.95 -1.74 -3.02
CA ARG A 91 21.68 -2.01 -4.28
C ARG A 91 23.08 -1.38 -4.30
N GLY A 92 23.54 -0.81 -3.17
CA GLY A 92 24.86 -0.18 -3.05
C GLY A 92 24.96 1.23 -3.64
N GLY A 93 23.83 1.87 -3.94
CA GLY A 93 23.78 3.25 -4.42
C GLY A 93 23.39 4.26 -3.34
N GLU A 94 23.70 5.53 -3.58
CA GLU A 94 23.34 6.63 -2.67
C GLU A 94 21.99 7.27 -3.04
N PRO A 95 21.12 7.60 -2.05
CA PRO A 95 19.86 8.30 -2.29
C PRO A 95 20.07 9.68 -2.92
N ASP A 96 19.22 10.05 -3.87
CA ASP A 96 19.10 11.46 -4.29
C ASP A 96 18.19 12.21 -3.30
N MET A 97 18.82 12.97 -2.40
CA MET A 97 18.09 13.67 -1.34
C MET A 97 17.26 14.86 -1.84
N ASN A 98 17.61 15.45 -2.99
CA ASN A 98 16.79 16.52 -3.59
C ASN A 98 15.48 15.94 -4.13
N LYS A 99 15.56 14.78 -4.80
CA LYS A 99 14.39 14.04 -5.26
C LYS A 99 13.52 13.57 -4.09
N VAL A 100 14.13 13.05 -3.02
CA VAL A 100 13.40 12.69 -1.79
C VAL A 100 12.68 13.89 -1.20
N ALA A 101 13.35 15.04 -1.09
CA ALA A 101 12.75 16.25 -0.52
C ALA A 101 11.53 16.73 -1.30
N GLY A 102 11.61 16.77 -2.64
CA GLY A 102 10.48 17.15 -3.49
C GLY A 102 9.28 16.20 -3.33
N GLN A 103 9.52 14.89 -3.41
CA GLN A 103 8.45 13.90 -3.25
C GLN A 103 7.85 13.87 -1.84
N ARG A 104 8.68 14.15 -0.82
CA ARG A 104 8.22 14.28 0.56
C ARG A 104 7.30 15.48 0.73
N GLN A 105 7.62 16.61 0.08
CA GLN A 105 6.76 17.79 0.09
C GLN A 105 5.40 17.49 -0.55
N ASP A 106 5.40 16.95 -1.78
CA ASP A 106 4.16 16.61 -2.49
C ASP A 106 3.31 15.61 -1.68
N LEU A 107 3.94 14.60 -1.08
CA LEU A 107 3.26 13.65 -0.22
C LEU A 107 2.68 14.33 1.03
N ALA A 108 3.42 15.23 1.67
CA ALA A 108 2.93 15.97 2.83
C ALA A 108 1.67 16.78 2.49
N GLU A 109 1.66 17.49 1.36
CA GLU A 109 0.49 18.24 0.88
C GLU A 109 -0.72 17.31 0.63
N ASN A 110 -0.50 16.12 0.05
CA ASN A 110 -1.57 15.13 -0.10
C ASN A 110 -2.06 14.57 1.24
N LEU A 111 -1.16 14.39 2.22
CA LEU A 111 -1.55 13.97 3.57
C LEU A 111 -2.34 15.07 4.31
N ASP A 112 -2.17 16.35 3.98
CA ASP A 112 -3.04 17.43 4.49
C ASP A 112 -4.47 17.29 3.97
N VAL A 113 -4.66 16.81 2.74
CA VAL A 113 -5.98 16.46 2.21
C VAL A 113 -6.55 15.23 2.93
N TYR A 114 -5.74 14.22 3.21
CA TYR A 114 -6.19 13.10 4.05
C TYR A 114 -6.59 13.52 5.45
N GLU A 115 -5.89 14.47 6.05
CA GLU A 115 -6.25 15.01 7.37
C GLU A 115 -7.67 15.61 7.35
N GLN A 116 -8.02 16.34 6.28
CA GLN A 116 -9.37 16.87 6.10
C GLN A 116 -10.40 15.77 5.95
N ILE A 117 -10.13 14.76 5.10
CA ILE A 117 -11.02 13.61 4.90
C ILE A 117 -11.24 12.90 6.25
N LEU A 118 -10.15 12.50 6.92
CA LEU A 118 -10.18 11.73 8.16
C LEU A 118 -10.69 12.51 9.38
N SER A 119 -10.79 13.84 9.29
CA SER A 119 -11.47 14.64 10.31
C SER A 119 -12.99 14.39 10.37
N THR A 120 -13.56 13.83 9.31
CA THR A 120 -15.01 13.60 9.18
C THR A 120 -15.41 12.12 9.14
N GLN A 121 -14.44 11.22 8.98
CA GLN A 121 -14.67 9.79 8.83
C GLN A 121 -13.48 8.96 9.31
N SER A 122 -13.72 7.69 9.63
CA SER A 122 -12.70 6.83 10.28
C SER A 122 -11.62 6.27 9.35
N TYR A 123 -11.88 6.23 8.05
CA TYR A 123 -11.07 5.60 6.99
C TYR A 123 -11.24 6.38 5.69
N LEU A 124 -10.43 6.11 4.67
CA LEU A 124 -10.47 6.90 3.44
C LEU A 124 -11.75 6.69 2.60
N GLY A 125 -12.34 5.49 2.67
CA GLY A 125 -13.61 5.16 2.01
C GLY A 125 -14.86 5.39 2.87
N GLY A 126 -14.74 6.00 4.06
CA GLY A 126 -15.83 6.22 4.99
C GLY A 126 -15.56 5.64 6.38
N ASN A 127 -16.52 4.94 6.97
CA ASN A 127 -16.43 4.50 8.37
C ASN A 127 -16.08 3.02 8.57
N THR A 128 -15.79 2.30 7.49
CA THR A 128 -15.37 0.89 7.51
C THR A 128 -13.98 0.74 6.92
N PHE A 129 -13.18 -0.15 7.51
CA PHE A 129 -11.86 -0.51 6.99
C PHE A 129 -12.01 -1.29 5.69
N THR A 130 -11.24 -0.94 4.65
CA THR A 130 -11.31 -1.58 3.33
C THR A 130 -9.92 -1.90 2.78
N LEU A 131 -9.86 -2.53 1.59
CA LEU A 131 -8.60 -2.67 0.87
C LEU A 131 -7.94 -1.33 0.56
N ALA A 132 -8.69 -0.23 0.39
CA ALA A 132 -8.12 1.08 0.13
C ALA A 132 -7.19 1.52 1.27
N ASP A 133 -7.57 1.28 2.53
CA ASP A 133 -6.72 1.53 3.68
C ASP A 133 -5.54 0.55 3.74
N LEU A 134 -5.80 -0.73 3.43
CA LEU A 134 -4.77 -1.79 3.42
C LEU A 134 -3.63 -1.50 2.45
N PHE A 135 -3.93 -0.92 1.27
CA PHE A 135 -2.92 -0.63 0.23
C PHE A 135 -1.82 0.32 0.70
N HIS A 136 -2.09 1.17 1.71
CA HIS A 136 -1.10 2.09 2.25
C HIS A 136 -0.05 1.41 3.14
N LEU A 137 -0.36 0.24 3.72
CA LEU A 137 0.45 -0.38 4.77
C LEU A 137 1.88 -0.74 4.34
N PRO A 138 2.13 -1.33 3.14
CA PRO A 138 3.48 -1.71 2.74
C PRO A 138 4.43 -0.51 2.61
N LEU A 139 4.04 0.49 1.81
CA LEU A 139 4.85 1.69 1.61
C LEU A 139 4.88 2.58 2.86
N GLY A 140 3.75 2.77 3.55
CA GLY A 140 3.70 3.55 4.79
C GLY A 140 4.60 2.99 5.89
N SER A 141 4.66 1.65 6.02
CA SER A 141 5.56 1.03 7.00
C SER A 141 7.03 1.21 6.64
N MET A 142 7.37 1.18 5.35
CA MET A 142 8.73 1.45 4.88
C MET A 142 9.12 2.92 5.06
N LEU A 143 8.20 3.86 4.82
CA LEU A 143 8.38 5.28 5.13
C LEU A 143 8.72 5.48 6.61
N ALA A 144 7.93 4.89 7.51
CA ALA A 144 8.20 4.94 8.94
C ALA A 144 9.60 4.38 9.29
N LYS A 145 9.96 3.21 8.73
CA LYS A 145 11.28 2.58 8.95
C LYS A 145 12.45 3.37 8.35
N CYS A 146 12.25 4.16 7.30
CA CYS A 146 13.31 4.92 6.64
C CYS A 146 13.45 6.38 7.10
N GLY A 147 12.81 6.72 8.23
CA GLY A 147 12.93 8.03 8.89
C GLY A 147 11.88 9.05 8.46
N GLU A 148 10.83 8.63 7.74
CA GLU A 148 9.76 9.51 7.25
C GLU A 148 8.44 9.34 8.04
N GLY A 149 8.53 8.83 9.28
CA GLY A 149 7.37 8.62 10.16
C GLY A 149 6.60 9.91 10.49
N GLU A 150 7.29 11.05 10.53
CA GLU A 150 6.71 12.37 10.79
C GLU A 150 5.55 12.72 9.84
N LEU A 151 5.60 12.21 8.60
CA LEU A 151 4.52 12.39 7.62
C LEU A 151 3.16 11.95 8.16
N PHE A 152 3.13 10.88 8.96
CA PHE A 152 1.92 10.38 9.61
C PHE A 152 1.70 10.96 11.01
N GLU A 153 2.76 11.30 11.73
CA GLU A 153 2.67 11.70 13.15
C GLU A 153 2.29 13.17 13.37
N SER A 154 2.54 14.03 12.39
CA SER A 154 2.30 15.49 12.46
C SER A 154 0.83 15.89 12.29
N ARG A 155 -0.03 14.95 11.87
CA ARG A 155 -1.44 15.16 11.53
C ARG A 155 -2.32 14.28 12.42
N PRO A 156 -3.13 14.83 13.34
CA PRO A 156 -3.79 14.03 14.37
C PRO A 156 -4.75 12.95 13.82
N HIS A 157 -5.54 13.25 12.79
CA HIS A 157 -6.48 12.26 12.23
C HIS A 157 -5.76 11.24 11.35
N VAL A 158 -4.78 11.66 10.55
CA VAL A 158 -3.89 10.74 9.82
C VAL A 158 -3.13 9.82 10.79
N LYS A 159 -2.57 10.36 11.88
CA LYS A 159 -1.89 9.58 12.92
C LYS A 159 -2.81 8.54 13.53
N GLN A 160 -4.04 8.94 13.88
CA GLN A 160 -5.03 8.03 14.43
C GLN A 160 -5.38 6.91 13.44
N TRP A 161 -5.66 7.27 12.18
CA TRP A 161 -5.93 6.31 11.10
C TRP A 161 -4.74 5.36 10.89
N TRP A 162 -3.52 5.89 10.77
CA TRP A 162 -2.30 5.11 10.58
C TRP A 162 -2.09 4.12 11.71
N ASN A 163 -2.20 4.57 12.96
CA ASN A 163 -2.11 3.69 14.13
C ASN A 163 -3.19 2.61 14.11
N LYS A 164 -4.41 2.95 13.71
CA LYS A 164 -5.52 1.98 13.62
C LYS A 164 -5.28 0.90 12.58
N ILE A 165 -4.79 1.26 11.38
CA ILE A 165 -4.59 0.29 10.30
C ILE A 165 -3.31 -0.53 10.49
N SER A 166 -2.23 0.08 10.98
CA SER A 166 -0.94 -0.59 11.22
C SER A 166 -0.95 -1.45 12.47
N SER A 167 -1.85 -1.21 13.43
CA SER A 167 -1.98 -2.04 14.63
C SER A 167 -2.76 -3.35 14.43
N ARG A 168 -3.37 -3.55 13.26
CA ARG A 168 -4.18 -4.74 12.96
C ARG A 168 -3.34 -6.02 13.07
N GLN A 169 -3.87 -7.04 13.74
CA GLN A 169 -3.13 -8.28 14.00
C GLN A 169 -2.61 -8.94 12.72
N ALA A 170 -3.41 -8.98 11.65
CA ALA A 170 -2.99 -9.52 10.36
C ALA A 170 -1.74 -8.80 9.81
N TRP A 171 -1.67 -7.47 9.95
CA TRP A 171 -0.50 -6.71 9.53
C TRP A 171 0.72 -6.96 10.43
N LYS A 172 0.52 -6.98 11.75
CA LYS A 172 1.59 -7.30 12.70
C LYS A 172 2.21 -8.67 12.46
N THR A 173 1.40 -9.67 12.09
CA THR A 173 1.91 -11.00 11.72
C THR A 173 2.84 -10.92 10.51
N ILE A 174 2.48 -10.17 9.47
CA ILE A 174 3.35 -9.97 8.30
C ILE A 174 4.64 -9.26 8.68
N GLN A 175 4.56 -8.21 9.50
CA GLN A 175 5.76 -7.50 9.97
C GLN A 175 6.71 -8.43 10.76
N ALA A 176 6.18 -9.27 11.64
CA ALA A 176 6.97 -10.23 12.41
C ALA A 176 7.63 -11.30 11.51
N MET A 177 6.96 -11.75 10.43
CA MET A 177 7.54 -12.69 9.48
C MET A 177 8.75 -12.10 8.74
N HIS A 178 8.75 -10.79 8.50
CA HIS A 178 9.82 -10.08 7.78
C HIS A 178 10.98 -9.66 8.69
N GLU A 179 10.81 -9.67 10.01
CA GLU A 179 11.89 -9.38 10.99
C GLU A 179 12.74 -10.63 11.32
N ILE A 180 12.36 -11.80 10.79
CA ILE A 180 13.05 -13.10 11.02
C ILE A 180 14.04 -13.42 9.86
N GLN A 181 14.32 -12.48 8.96
CA GLN A 181 15.32 -12.62 7.88
C GLN A 181 16.40 -11.57 7.99
#